data_AF-A0A0B2PMN5-F1
#
_entry.id   AF-A0A0B2PMN5-F1
#
_cell.length_a   1.000
_cell.length_b   1.000
_cell.length_c   1.000
_cell.angle_alpha   90.00
_cell.angle_beta   90.00
_cell.angle_gamma   90.00
#
_symmetry.space_group_name_H-M   'P 1'
#
loop_
_entity.id
_entity.type
_entity.pdbx_description
1 polymer ?
#
loop_
_entity_poly.entity_id
_entity_poly.type
_entity_poly.pdbx_seq_one_letter_code
_entity_poly.pdbx_strand_id
1 'polypeptide(L)'
;MDAEKVVHTGGCHCKSVRWKVVAPSSVVAWDCNCSTCYMRANTHFIVPADNFELLGDSEKFLTTYTFATHTAKHTFCKICGITSFYHPRSNPDGVAVTFRCVDPGTLTHVEIRHFDGKNWDSAYNQTGISSFSKVQK
;
A
#
# COMPACT_ATOMS: atom_id res chain seq x y z
N MET A 1 23.62 -2.75 -3.84
CA MET A 1 23.25 -4.17 -3.77
C MET A 1 21.75 -4.18 -3.61
N ASP A 2 21.03 -4.49 -4.68
CA ASP A 2 19.57 -4.54 -4.63
C ASP A 2 19.16 -5.63 -3.65
N ALA A 3 18.32 -5.27 -2.68
CA ALA A 3 17.80 -6.25 -1.75
C ALA A 3 17.04 -7.33 -2.53
N GLU A 4 17.35 -8.60 -2.25
CA GLU A 4 16.67 -9.73 -2.88
C GLU A 4 15.15 -9.60 -2.67
N LYS A 5 14.41 -9.64 -3.78
CA LYS A 5 12.95 -9.53 -3.76
C LYS A 5 12.35 -10.91 -3.57
N VAL A 6 11.31 -10.98 -2.74
CA VAL A 6 10.53 -12.18 -2.47
C VAL A 6 9.06 -11.95 -2.83
N VAL A 7 8.29 -13.03 -2.92
CA VAL A 7 6.84 -12.94 -3.09
C VAL A 7 6.20 -12.92 -1.70
N HIS A 8 5.49 -11.84 -1.39
CA HIS A 8 4.59 -11.78 -0.24
C HIS A 8 3.17 -12.10 -0.70
N THR A 9 2.42 -12.81 0.12
CA THR A 9 0.97 -12.96 -0.03
C THR A 9 0.26 -12.20 1.07
N GLY A 10 -1.00 -11.87 0.84
CA GLY A 10 -1.79 -11.21 1.87
C GLY A 10 -3.24 -11.02 1.44
N GLY A 11 -3.96 -10.25 2.23
CA GLY A 11 -5.37 -10.00 1.96
C GLY A 11 -6.14 -9.34 3.09
N CYS A 12 -7.46 -9.31 2.94
CA CYS A 12 -8.35 -8.83 3.98
C CYS A 12 -8.63 -9.91 5.05
N HIS A 13 -9.23 -9.49 6.17
CA HIS A 13 -9.56 -10.38 7.30
C HIS A 13 -10.45 -11.57 6.90
N CYS A 14 -11.51 -11.35 6.11
CA CYS A 14 -12.42 -12.41 5.69
C CYS A 14 -11.89 -13.28 4.54
N LYS A 15 -10.65 -13.03 4.07
CA LYS A 15 -9.97 -13.75 3.00
C LYS A 15 -10.64 -13.70 1.62
N SER A 16 -11.72 -12.93 1.45
CA SER A 16 -12.36 -12.74 0.13
C SER A 16 -11.52 -11.90 -0.82
N VAL A 17 -10.64 -11.04 -0.28
CA VAL A 17 -9.64 -10.29 -1.06
C VAL A 17 -8.27 -10.87 -0.74
N ARG A 18 -7.58 -11.37 -1.76
CA ARG A 18 -6.25 -11.95 -1.71
C ARG A 18 -5.38 -11.39 -2.84
N TRP A 19 -4.11 -11.23 -2.57
CA TRP A 19 -3.13 -10.73 -3.53
C TRP A 19 -1.76 -11.36 -3.28
N LYS A 20 -0.89 -11.23 -4.27
CA LYS A 20 0.55 -11.41 -4.11
C LYS A 20 1.27 -10.12 -4.53
N VAL A 21 2.43 -9.87 -3.92
CA VAL A 21 3.28 -8.73 -4.24
C VAL A 21 4.76 -9.12 -4.21
N VAL A 22 5.52 -8.65 -5.20
CA VAL A 22 6.97 -8.81 -5.27
C VAL A 22 7.65 -7.61 -4.61
N ALA A 23 8.29 -7.81 -3.45
CA ALA A 23 8.99 -6.76 -2.72
C ALA A 23 10.16 -7.35 -1.91
N PRO A 24 11.12 -6.54 -1.43
CA PRO A 24 12.13 -7.00 -0.49
C PRO A 24 11.50 -7.47 0.83
N SER A 25 12.13 -8.43 1.51
CA SER A 25 11.69 -8.92 2.82
C SER A 25 11.80 -7.88 3.94
N SER A 26 12.53 -6.79 3.70
CA SER A 26 12.66 -5.61 4.55
C SER A 26 12.15 -4.39 3.78
N VAL A 27 11.07 -3.77 4.26
CA VAL A 27 10.40 -2.66 3.56
C VAL A 27 10.41 -1.39 4.37
N VAL A 28 10.30 -0.25 3.67
CA VAL A 28 9.93 1.04 4.27
C VAL A 28 8.43 1.21 4.12
N ALA A 29 7.72 1.33 5.24
CA ALA A 29 6.30 1.63 5.31
C ALA A 29 6.06 3.07 5.77
N TRP A 30 4.97 3.67 5.28
CA TRP A 30 4.61 5.06 5.53
C TRP A 30 3.36 5.14 6.39
N ASP A 31 3.46 5.92 7.46
CA ASP A 31 2.36 6.26 8.35
C ASP A 31 1.95 7.72 8.13
N CYS A 32 0.76 7.93 7.57
CA CYS A 32 0.29 9.23 7.11
C CYS A 32 -0.77 9.83 8.04
N ASN A 33 -0.59 11.10 8.40
CA ASN A 33 -1.46 11.82 9.33
C ASN A 33 -2.63 12.59 8.66
N CYS A 34 -2.87 12.43 7.34
CA CYS A 34 -4.01 13.08 6.70
C CYS A 34 -5.33 12.52 7.24
N SER A 35 -6.43 13.26 7.13
CA SER A 35 -7.72 12.92 7.77
C SER A 35 -8.16 11.48 7.51
N THR A 36 -8.12 11.00 6.27
CA THR A 36 -8.54 9.62 5.94
C THR A 36 -7.54 8.56 6.40
N CYS A 37 -6.23 8.79 6.24
CA CYS A 37 -5.20 7.81 6.60
C CYS A 37 -5.10 7.65 8.11
N TYR A 38 -5.20 8.76 8.84
CA TYR A 38 -5.23 8.79 10.30
C TYR A 38 -6.42 7.99 10.85
N MET A 39 -7.63 8.23 10.33
CA MET A 39 -8.84 7.49 10.76
C MET A 39 -8.77 5.99 10.45
N ARG A 40 -8.11 5.61 9.34
CA ARG A 40 -7.93 4.20 8.96
C ARG A 40 -6.78 3.51 9.70
N ALA A 41 -5.92 4.27 10.40
CA ALA A 41 -4.65 3.79 10.96
C ALA A 41 -3.83 2.95 9.97
N ASN A 42 -3.76 3.42 8.71
CA ASN A 42 -3.21 2.63 7.61
C ASN A 42 -1.73 2.93 7.35
N THR A 43 -0.84 2.13 7.94
CA THR A 43 0.59 2.11 7.62
C THR A 43 0.87 1.12 6.48
N HIS A 44 1.54 1.57 5.43
CA HIS A 44 1.68 0.80 4.19
C HIS A 44 3.03 0.99 3.51
N PHE A 45 3.54 -0.05 2.85
CA PHE A 45 4.69 0.08 1.94
C PHE A 45 4.20 0.19 0.49
N ILE A 46 5.03 0.73 -0.40
CA ILE A 46 4.65 1.00 -1.79
C ILE A 46 5.49 0.13 -2.71
N VAL A 47 4.84 -0.41 -3.75
CA VAL A 47 5.49 -1.14 -4.84
C VAL A 47 5.05 -0.59 -6.20
N PRO A 48 5.83 -0.81 -7.27
CA PRO A 48 5.35 -0.63 -8.64
C PRO A 48 4.10 -1.47 -8.91
N ALA A 49 3.17 -0.97 -9.74
CA ALA A 49 1.95 -1.72 -10.07
C ALA A 49 2.24 -3.10 -10.68
N ASP A 50 3.28 -3.22 -11.51
CA ASP A 50 3.69 -4.48 -12.15
C ASP A 50 4.15 -5.56 -11.14
N ASN A 51 4.46 -5.18 -9.91
CA ASN A 51 4.84 -6.10 -8.84
C ASN A 51 3.63 -6.62 -8.05
N PHE A 52 2.41 -6.15 -8.33
CA PHE A 52 1.22 -6.49 -7.57
C PHE A 52 0.21 -7.26 -8.44
N GLU A 53 -0.38 -8.32 -7.87
CA GLU A 53 -1.39 -9.13 -8.55
C GLU A 53 -2.53 -9.48 -7.58
N LEU A 54 -3.76 -9.19 -7.99
CA LEU A 54 -4.97 -9.71 -7.33
C LEU A 54 -5.17 -11.19 -7.68
N LEU A 55 -5.52 -12.01 -6.70
CA LEU A 55 -5.67 -13.45 -6.88
C LEU A 55 -7.14 -13.85 -6.95
N GLY A 56 -7.47 -14.77 -7.86
CA GLY A 56 -8.80 -15.35 -8.01
C GLY A 56 -9.89 -14.30 -8.20
N ASP A 57 -11.02 -14.49 -7.51
CA ASP A 57 -12.20 -13.63 -7.61
C ASP A 57 -12.15 -12.35 -6.74
N SER A 58 -10.98 -11.98 -6.24
CA SER A 58 -10.81 -10.92 -5.24
C SER A 58 -11.44 -9.58 -5.65
N GLU A 59 -11.39 -9.24 -6.93
CA GLU A 59 -11.94 -8.00 -7.47
C GLU A 59 -13.45 -7.85 -7.18
N LYS A 60 -14.21 -8.95 -7.16
CA LYS A 60 -15.65 -8.95 -6.87
C LYS A 60 -15.98 -8.45 -5.47
N PHE A 61 -15.02 -8.46 -4.55
CA PHE A 61 -15.19 -8.10 -3.14
C PHE A 61 -14.63 -6.72 -2.79
N LEU A 62 -14.14 -5.98 -3.78
CA LEU A 62 -13.60 -4.65 -3.59
C LEU A 62 -14.69 -3.57 -3.72
N THR A 63 -14.50 -2.49 -2.98
CA THR A 63 -15.16 -1.20 -3.21
C THR A 63 -14.12 -0.10 -3.05
N THR A 64 -14.35 1.06 -3.68
CA THR A 64 -13.39 2.15 -3.73
C THR A 64 -14.04 3.47 -3.34
N TYR A 65 -13.40 4.17 -2.42
CA TYR A 65 -13.75 5.53 -2.04
C TYR A 65 -12.71 6.52 -2.59
N THR A 66 -13.17 7.64 -3.14
CA THR A 66 -12.31 8.72 -3.65
C THR A 66 -12.89 10.08 -3.25
N PHE A 67 -12.02 11.06 -3.04
CA PHE A 67 -12.39 12.43 -2.69
C PHE A 67 -11.27 13.40 -3.10
N ALA A 68 -11.50 14.70 -2.89
CA ALA A 68 -10.56 15.78 -3.22
C ALA A 68 -10.10 15.72 -4.68
N THR A 69 -8.84 15.38 -4.97
CA THR A 69 -8.32 15.29 -6.34
C THR A 69 -8.80 14.05 -7.10
N HIS A 70 -9.47 13.11 -6.41
CA HIS A 70 -9.86 11.79 -6.92
C HIS A 70 -8.69 10.93 -7.47
N THR A 71 -7.44 11.35 -7.22
CA THR A 71 -6.23 10.61 -7.63
C THR A 71 -6.05 9.36 -6.79
N ALA A 72 -6.12 9.50 -5.45
CA ALA A 72 -6.06 8.35 -4.57
C ALA A 72 -7.33 7.51 -4.71
N LYS A 73 -7.16 6.19 -4.87
CA LYS A 73 -8.24 5.20 -4.88
C LYS A 73 -8.16 4.42 -3.58
N HIS A 74 -8.95 4.81 -2.57
CA HIS A 74 -9.01 4.11 -1.28
C HIS A 74 -9.87 2.86 -1.42
N THR A 75 -9.25 1.78 -1.88
CA THR A 75 -9.86 0.48 -2.13
C THR A 75 -9.89 -0.37 -0.85
N PHE A 76 -10.99 -1.04 -0.55
CA PHE A 76 -11.11 -1.91 0.61
C PHE A 76 -12.13 -3.03 0.39
N CYS A 77 -12.08 -4.05 1.24
CA CYS A 77 -13.02 -5.16 1.18
C CYS A 77 -14.43 -4.70 1.59
N LYS A 78 -15.41 -4.87 0.72
CA LYS A 78 -16.81 -4.51 1.00
C LYS A 78 -17.51 -5.42 2.02
N ILE A 79 -16.91 -6.56 2.36
CA ILE A 79 -17.44 -7.51 3.36
C ILE A 79 -16.95 -7.16 4.77
N CYS A 80 -15.63 -7.01 4.95
CA CYS A 80 -15.04 -6.82 6.29
C CYS A 80 -14.43 -5.43 6.54
N GLY A 81 -14.49 -4.51 5.58
CA GLY A 81 -14.00 -3.13 5.70
C GLY A 81 -12.47 -2.96 5.63
N ILE A 82 -11.70 -4.06 5.70
CA ILE A 82 -10.22 -3.99 5.70
C ILE A 82 -9.68 -3.44 4.38
N THR A 83 -8.86 -2.40 4.50
CA THR A 83 -8.01 -1.84 3.44
C THR A 83 -6.72 -2.65 3.42
N SER A 84 -6.64 -3.71 2.61
CA SER A 84 -5.42 -4.53 2.51
C SER A 84 -4.40 -3.97 1.51
N PHE A 85 -4.87 -3.16 0.56
CA PHE A 85 -4.07 -2.37 -0.35
C PHE A 85 -4.92 -1.20 -0.89
N TYR A 86 -4.29 -0.19 -1.48
CA TYR A 86 -4.97 0.90 -2.20
C TYR A 86 -4.02 1.59 -3.18
N HIS A 87 -4.53 2.50 -4.04
CA HIS A 87 -3.68 3.31 -4.92
C HIS A 87 -3.51 4.72 -4.34
N PRO A 88 -2.31 5.11 -3.88
CA PRO A 88 -2.10 6.39 -3.21
C PRO A 88 -1.93 7.54 -4.21
N ARG A 89 -2.25 8.76 -3.77
CA ARG A 89 -2.04 9.99 -4.58
C ARG A 89 -0.55 10.23 -4.90
N SER A 90 0.35 9.87 -3.99
CA SER A 90 1.80 10.05 -4.14
C SER A 90 2.41 9.14 -5.21
N ASN A 91 1.78 8.00 -5.48
CA ASN A 91 2.26 6.99 -6.41
C ASN A 91 1.09 6.45 -7.22
N PRO A 92 0.53 7.24 -8.17
CA PRO A 92 -0.60 6.79 -9.00
C PRO A 92 -0.28 5.57 -9.88
N ASP A 93 1.01 5.32 -10.11
CA ASP A 93 1.59 4.20 -10.84
C ASP A 93 2.00 3.02 -9.93
N GLY A 94 1.66 3.09 -8.64
CA GLY A 94 2.01 2.08 -7.65
C GLY A 94 0.82 1.57 -6.86
N VAL A 95 1.11 0.60 -5.99
CA VAL A 95 0.17 0.03 -5.04
C VAL A 95 0.74 0.19 -3.63
N ALA A 96 -0.07 0.75 -2.74
CA ALA A 96 0.22 0.82 -1.31
C ALA A 96 -0.35 -0.42 -0.61
N VAL A 97 0.51 -1.27 -0.07
CA VAL A 97 0.15 -2.51 0.63
C VAL A 97 0.19 -2.29 2.14
N THR A 98 -0.94 -2.52 2.82
CA THR A 98 -1.03 -2.42 4.28
C THR A 98 -0.16 -3.51 4.91
N PHE A 99 0.90 -3.14 5.62
CA PHE A 99 1.93 -4.12 6.02
C PHE A 99 1.36 -5.20 6.96
N ARG A 100 0.38 -4.85 7.79
CA ARG A 100 -0.30 -5.78 8.71
C ARG A 100 -1.22 -6.79 7.99
N CYS A 101 -1.46 -6.61 6.70
CA CYS A 101 -2.25 -7.51 5.86
C CYS A 101 -1.39 -8.50 5.07
N VAL A 102 -0.06 -8.44 5.19
CA VAL A 102 0.85 -9.45 4.67
C VAL A 102 0.74 -10.70 5.53
N ASP A 103 0.59 -11.87 4.91
CA ASP A 103 0.59 -13.13 5.65
C ASP A 103 1.97 -13.36 6.30
N PRO A 104 2.05 -14.04 7.46
CA PRO A 104 3.32 -14.28 8.14
C PRO A 104 4.32 -15.07 7.28
N GLY A 105 5.62 -14.75 7.43
CA GLY A 105 6.73 -15.60 6.97
C GLY A 105 7.74 -14.92 6.06
N THR A 106 7.31 -14.01 5.18
CA THR A 106 8.20 -13.39 4.17
C THR A 106 8.59 -11.95 4.50
N LEU A 107 7.74 -11.21 5.23
CA LEU A 107 8.04 -9.86 5.69
C LEU A 107 8.76 -9.92 7.05
N THR A 108 10.06 -9.63 7.03
CA THR A 108 10.96 -9.82 8.18
C THR A 108 11.28 -8.53 8.92
N HIS A 109 11.25 -7.39 8.22
CA HIS A 109 11.50 -6.08 8.80
C HIS A 109 10.62 -5.00 8.16
N VAL A 110 10.18 -4.04 8.98
CA VAL A 110 9.39 -2.89 8.54
C VAL A 110 9.95 -1.65 9.22
N GLU A 111 10.61 -0.79 8.44
CA GLU A 111 10.96 0.57 8.87
C GLU A 111 9.74 1.45 8.68
N ILE A 112 9.23 2.08 9.76
CA ILE A 112 8.09 3.00 9.67
C ILE A 112 8.61 4.43 9.56
N ARG A 113 8.24 5.12 8.49
CA ARG A 113 8.44 6.57 8.30
C ARG A 113 7.13 7.31 8.39
N HIS A 114 7.18 8.52 8.96
CA HIS A 114 6.01 9.37 9.01
C HIS A 114 5.90 10.24 7.75
N PHE A 115 4.66 10.36 7.23
CA PHE A 115 4.32 11.25 6.14
C PHE A 115 3.36 12.33 6.64
N ASP A 116 3.74 13.60 6.50
CA ASP A 116 2.89 14.72 6.88
C ASP A 116 1.86 15.03 5.78
N GLY A 117 0.82 14.21 5.72
CA GLY A 117 -0.27 14.34 4.77
C GLY A 117 -1.19 15.55 5.01
N LYS A 118 -1.09 16.23 6.17
CA LYS A 118 -1.74 17.55 6.37
C LYS A 118 -1.05 18.65 5.57
N ASN A 119 0.27 18.54 5.37
CA ASN A 119 1.09 19.47 4.59
C ASN A 119 1.63 18.79 3.31
N TRP A 120 0.73 18.23 2.51
CA TRP A 120 1.03 17.26 1.45
C TRP A 120 2.12 17.71 0.46
N ASP A 121 2.05 18.94 -0.07
CA ASP A 121 3.00 19.41 -1.09
C ASP A 121 4.43 19.50 -0.56
N SER A 122 4.61 19.97 0.67
CA SER A 122 5.91 20.01 1.34
C SER A 122 6.45 18.60 1.58
N ALA A 123 5.62 17.74 2.17
CA ALA A 123 6.00 16.36 2.49
C ALA A 123 6.36 15.55 1.23
N TYR A 124 5.58 15.69 0.16
CA TYR A 124 5.82 14.99 -1.10
C TYR A 124 7.19 15.34 -1.70
N ASN A 125 7.57 16.61 -1.68
CA ASN A 125 8.84 17.08 -2.24
C ASN A 125 10.06 16.70 -1.38
N GLN A 126 9.90 16.52 -0.07
CA GLN A 126 11.01 16.26 0.86
C GLN A 126 11.27 14.78 1.14
N THR A 127 10.25 13.93 1.04
CA THR A 127 10.33 12.53 1.52
C THR A 127 10.84 11.54 0.48
N GLY A 128 10.78 11.89 -0.81
CA GLY A 128 11.11 10.96 -1.90
C GLY A 128 10.15 9.77 -2.03
N ILE A 129 8.95 9.84 -1.41
CA ILE A 129 7.96 8.74 -1.41
C ILE A 129 7.57 8.27 -2.82
N SER A 130 7.62 9.17 -3.82
CA SER A 130 7.32 8.86 -5.22
C SER A 130 8.29 7.86 -5.84
N SER A 131 9.51 7.72 -5.30
CA SER A 131 10.51 6.79 -5.83
C SER A 131 10.16 5.31 -5.61
N PHE A 132 9.33 5.00 -4.61
CA PHE A 132 9.00 3.61 -4.23
C PHE A 132 8.09 2.88 -5.24
N SER A 133 7.42 3.61 -6.15
CA SER A 133 6.67 2.99 -7.26
C SER A 133 7.46 2.93 -8.56
N LYS A 134 8.67 3.49 -8.61
CA LYS A 134 9.49 3.46 -9.82
C LYS A 134 10.24 2.14 -9.89
N VAL A 135 10.17 1.49 -11.06
CA VAL A 135 11.03 0.35 -11.37
C VAL A 135 12.45 0.88 -11.44
N GLN A 136 13.30 0.47 -10.50
CA GLN A 136 14.74 0.67 -10.60
C GLN A 136 15.21 -0.12 -11.83
N LYS A 137 15.68 0.60 -12.86
CA LYS A 137 16.31 0.03 -14.06
C LYS A 137 17.69 -0.52 -13.73
#